data_AF-A0ABD3H1Z9-F1
#
_entry.id   AF-A0ABD3H1Z9-F1
#
_cell.length_a   1.000
_cell.length_b   1.000
_cell.length_c   1.000
_cell.angle_alpha   90.00
_cell.angle_beta   90.00
_cell.angle_gamma   90.00
#
_symmetry.space_group_name_H-M   'P 1'
#
loop_
_entity.id
_entity.type
_entity.pdbx_description
1 polymer ?
#
loop_
_entity_poly.entity_id
_entity_poly.type
_entity_poly.pdbx_seq_one_letter_code
_entity_poly.pdbx_strand_id
1 'polypeptide(L)'
;MDEEGRGIHDLRMEVLSLRKMTEDDQHSPLLDRLKKVEDELRKMEHEEARAWRMRSRTRCLREGEAPTRYFYAQTKAKFSREAIQALKLNDGRMITEKTEVLGQVEDYYKQLYTGETATAQTEEARTKALRQLTKTITPQQDQVVAQKPTGEEVKKIVQVLKTDKSPGLDGVTVELETKEESKDYASTKETTYFTNFLPMTPAFFSSSTGKPSNRQ
;
A
#
# COMPACT_ATOMS: atom_id res chain seq x y z
N MET A 1 -16.52 22.40 -8.12
CA MET A 1 -17.53 21.80 -7.23
C MET A 1 -16.94 20.47 -6.87
N ASP A 2 -16.27 20.49 -5.73
CA ASP A 2 -15.25 19.53 -5.37
C ASP A 2 -15.93 18.33 -4.71
N GLU A 3 -15.91 17.18 -5.37
CA GLU A 3 -16.38 15.91 -4.79
C GLU A 3 -15.33 15.46 -3.76
N GLU A 4 -15.40 15.99 -2.54
CA GLU A 4 -14.83 15.32 -1.38
C GLU A 4 -15.49 13.94 -1.29
N GLY A 5 -14.77 12.91 -1.73
CA GLY A 5 -15.29 11.55 -1.81
C GLY A 5 -15.77 11.06 -0.44
N ARG A 6 -17.03 10.62 -0.37
CA ARG A 6 -17.63 10.03 0.85
C ARG A 6 -16.78 8.85 1.33
N GLY A 7 -16.39 8.83 2.61
CA GLY A 7 -15.61 7.73 3.18
C GLY A 7 -16.45 6.46 3.45
N ILE A 8 -15.80 5.30 3.63
CA ILE A 8 -16.46 4.03 4.00
C ILE A 8 -17.31 4.19 5.27
N HIS A 9 -16.83 4.96 6.24
CA HIS A 9 -17.57 5.26 7.47
C HIS A 9 -18.88 6.02 7.16
N ASP A 10 -18.82 7.01 6.28
CA ASP A 10 -19.98 7.85 5.95
C ASP A 10 -21.03 7.04 5.19
N LEU A 11 -20.61 6.21 4.24
CA LEU A 11 -21.50 5.27 3.54
C LEU A 11 -22.15 4.27 4.51
N ARG A 12 -21.41 3.76 5.51
CA ARG A 12 -21.99 2.88 6.55
C ARG A 12 -23.03 3.61 7.38
N MET A 13 -22.77 4.84 7.77
CA MET A 13 -23.74 5.65 8.53
C MET A 13 -24.99 5.97 7.71
N GLU A 14 -24.84 6.23 6.40
CA GLU A 14 -25.96 6.45 5.47
C GLU A 14 -26.78 5.15 5.26
N VAL A 15 -26.14 3.99 5.10
CA VAL A 15 -26.86 2.71 5.03
C VAL A 15 -27.66 2.44 6.31
N LEU A 16 -27.07 2.72 7.48
CA LEU A 16 -27.76 2.54 8.76
C LEU A 16 -28.96 3.47 8.93
N SER A 17 -28.87 4.73 8.48
CA SER A 17 -29.99 5.66 8.54
C SER A 17 -31.10 5.28 7.55
N LEU A 18 -30.75 4.95 6.31
CA LEU A 18 -31.71 4.54 5.27
C LEU A 18 -32.42 3.22 5.62
N ARG A 19 -31.74 2.26 6.23
CA ARG A 19 -32.37 1.02 6.71
C ARG A 19 -33.42 1.30 7.78
N LYS A 20 -33.12 2.15 8.76
CA LYS A 20 -34.09 2.56 9.78
C LYS A 20 -35.32 3.27 9.19
N MET A 21 -35.13 4.06 8.13
CA MET A 21 -36.23 4.79 7.47
C MET A 21 -37.05 3.91 6.51
N THR A 22 -36.57 2.72 6.16
CA THR A 22 -37.23 1.78 5.23
C THR A 22 -37.90 0.61 5.93
N GLU A 23 -37.78 0.49 7.26
CA GLU A 23 -38.50 -0.50 8.09
C GLU A 23 -40.03 -0.31 8.04
N ASP A 24 -40.51 0.89 7.71
CA ASP A 24 -41.94 1.26 7.74
C ASP A 24 -42.62 1.36 6.34
N ASP A 25 -41.90 1.24 5.22
CA ASP A 25 -42.46 1.56 3.89
C ASP A 25 -41.90 0.64 2.77
N GLN A 26 -42.76 -0.20 2.19
CA GLN A 26 -42.33 -1.29 1.28
C GLN A 26 -42.10 -0.86 -0.18
N HIS A 27 -42.46 0.36 -0.57
CA HIS A 27 -42.18 0.88 -1.91
C HIS A 27 -41.91 2.37 -1.89
N SER A 28 -40.63 2.75 -1.83
CA SER A 28 -40.19 4.14 -1.80
C SER A 28 -38.89 4.33 -2.61
N PRO A 29 -38.67 5.49 -3.24
CA PRO A 29 -37.38 5.86 -3.85
C PRO A 29 -36.18 5.76 -2.87
N LEU A 30 -36.47 5.67 -1.57
CA LEU A 30 -35.49 5.36 -0.52
C LEU A 30 -34.89 3.96 -0.64
N LEU A 31 -35.63 2.95 -1.13
CA LEU A 31 -35.10 1.60 -1.35
C LEU A 31 -34.09 1.56 -2.50
N ASP A 32 -34.35 2.33 -3.56
CA ASP A 32 -33.42 2.46 -4.69
C ASP A 32 -32.16 3.21 -4.28
N ARG A 33 -32.30 4.23 -3.42
CA ARG A 33 -31.16 4.92 -2.82
C ARG A 33 -30.36 3.98 -1.91
N LEU A 34 -31.03 3.20 -1.05
CA LEU A 34 -30.39 2.24 -0.16
C LEU A 34 -29.55 1.24 -0.96
N LYS A 35 -30.11 0.63 -2.01
CA LYS A 35 -29.37 -0.31 -2.88
C LYS A 35 -28.13 0.33 -3.49
N LYS A 36 -28.24 1.55 -4.02
CA LYS A 36 -27.11 2.28 -4.60
C LYS A 36 -25.99 2.51 -3.59
N VAL A 37 -26.33 2.98 -2.38
CA VAL A 37 -25.35 3.24 -1.31
C VAL A 37 -24.73 1.93 -0.81
N GLU A 38 -25.50 0.85 -0.72
CA GLU A 38 -24.98 -0.48 -0.37
C GLU A 38 -23.99 -1.02 -1.42
N ASP A 39 -24.27 -0.82 -2.71
CA ASP A 39 -23.36 -1.23 -3.79
C ASP A 39 -22.11 -0.36 -3.84
N GLU A 40 -22.22 0.96 -3.62
CA GLU A 40 -21.08 1.86 -3.44
C GLU A 40 -20.20 1.41 -2.26
N LEU A 41 -20.82 1.09 -1.10
CA LEU A 41 -20.12 0.61 0.09
C LEU A 41 -19.40 -0.71 -0.19
N ARG A 42 -20.08 -1.70 -0.81
CA ARG A 42 -19.48 -2.99 -1.18
C ARG A 42 -18.29 -2.81 -2.10
N LYS A 43 -18.38 -1.91 -3.08
CA LYS A 43 -17.29 -1.63 -4.01
C LYS A 43 -16.07 -1.08 -3.26
N MET A 44 -16.27 -0.08 -2.40
CA MET A 44 -15.19 0.51 -1.61
C MET A 44 -14.56 -0.48 -0.63
N GLU A 45 -15.37 -1.26 0.08
CA GLU A 45 -14.88 -2.30 0.99
C GLU A 45 -14.11 -3.40 0.24
N HIS A 46 -14.53 -3.75 -0.98
CA HIS A 46 -13.84 -4.72 -1.83
C HIS A 46 -12.47 -4.19 -2.31
N GLU A 47 -12.40 -2.93 -2.72
CA GLU A 47 -11.14 -2.27 -3.09
C GLU A 47 -10.17 -2.19 -1.90
N GLU A 48 -10.67 -1.82 -0.72
CA GLU A 48 -9.88 -1.81 0.51
C GLU A 48 -9.37 -3.21 0.87
N ALA A 49 -10.23 -4.22 0.78
CA ALA A 49 -9.88 -5.62 1.01
C ALA A 49 -8.78 -6.11 0.04
N ARG A 50 -8.88 -5.74 -1.24
CA ARG A 50 -7.86 -6.06 -2.25
C ARG A 50 -6.52 -5.42 -1.89
N ALA A 51 -6.51 -4.16 -1.45
CA ALA A 51 -5.29 -3.48 -1.02
C ALA A 51 -4.69 -4.14 0.23
N TRP A 52 -5.51 -4.53 1.20
CA TRP A 52 -5.07 -5.27 2.38
C TRP A 52 -4.52 -6.67 2.04
N ARG A 53 -5.15 -7.38 1.11
CA ARG A 53 -4.65 -8.65 0.57
C ARG A 53 -3.24 -8.48 0.01
N MET A 54 -3.07 -7.49 -0.86
CA MET A 54 -1.78 -7.15 -1.47
C MET A 54 -0.69 -6.88 -0.42
N ARG A 55 -1.00 -6.03 0.57
CA ARG A 55 -0.08 -5.66 1.66
C ARG A 55 0.28 -6.84 2.57
N SER A 56 -0.66 -7.75 2.81
CA SER A 56 -0.46 -8.87 3.75
C SER A 56 0.49 -9.97 3.22
N ARG A 57 0.70 -10.06 1.90
CA ARG A 57 1.41 -11.16 1.22
C ARG A 57 0.83 -12.57 1.50
N THR A 58 -0.44 -12.66 1.93
CA THR A 58 -1.07 -13.93 2.30
C THR A 58 -1.57 -14.67 1.06
N ARG A 59 -1.08 -15.90 0.82
CA ARG A 59 -1.39 -16.74 -0.35
C ARG A 59 -2.81 -17.31 -0.37
N CYS A 60 -3.60 -17.15 0.69
CA CYS A 60 -4.86 -17.87 0.85
C CYS A 60 -6.02 -16.91 1.14
N LEU A 61 -6.67 -16.45 0.08
CA LEU A 61 -8.05 -15.98 0.10
C LEU A 61 -8.69 -16.60 -1.14
N ARG A 62 -9.67 -17.48 -0.94
CA ARG A 62 -10.58 -17.86 -2.02
C ARG A 62 -11.29 -16.57 -2.45
N GLU A 63 -11.31 -16.29 -3.75
CA GLU A 63 -12.04 -15.12 -4.28
C GLU A 63 -13.47 -15.12 -3.71
N GLY A 64 -13.86 -14.02 -3.05
CA GLY A 64 -15.21 -13.84 -2.49
C GLY A 64 -15.34 -13.75 -0.96
N GLU A 65 -14.27 -13.98 -0.18
CA GLU A 65 -14.35 -13.78 1.29
C GLU A 65 -14.05 -12.33 1.68
N ALA A 66 -14.95 -11.74 2.48
CA ALA A 66 -14.79 -10.40 3.05
C ALA A 66 -13.54 -10.32 3.94
N PRO A 67 -12.91 -9.14 4.08
CA PRO A 67 -11.83 -8.95 5.03
C PRO A 67 -12.37 -9.12 6.45
N THR A 68 -12.28 -10.33 6.99
CA THR A 68 -12.68 -10.64 8.36
C THR A 68 -11.77 -9.96 9.39
N ARG A 69 -12.31 -9.76 10.60
CA ARG A 69 -11.56 -9.33 11.79
C ARG A 69 -10.26 -10.14 12.01
N TYR A 70 -10.25 -11.40 11.61
CA TYR A 70 -9.08 -12.27 11.68
C TYR A 70 -7.91 -11.74 10.84
N PHE A 71 -8.15 -11.29 9.61
CA PHE A 71 -7.07 -10.76 8.75
C PHE A 71 -6.50 -9.45 9.29
N TYR A 72 -7.35 -8.53 9.75
CA TYR A 72 -6.90 -7.29 10.40
C TYR A 72 -6.09 -7.57 11.67
N ALA A 73 -6.50 -8.54 12.47
CA ALA A 73 -5.74 -8.95 13.65
C ALA A 73 -4.38 -9.56 13.27
N GLN A 74 -4.35 -10.41 12.23
CA GLN A 74 -3.13 -11.05 11.75
C GLN A 74 -2.14 -10.03 11.16
N THR A 75 -2.60 -9.10 10.34
CA THR A 75 -1.76 -8.03 9.79
C THR A 75 -1.27 -7.10 10.89
N LYS A 76 -2.13 -6.68 11.81
CA LYS A 76 -1.74 -5.84 12.96
C LYS A 76 -0.68 -6.53 13.83
N ALA A 77 -0.84 -7.83 14.11
CA ALA A 77 0.14 -8.60 14.85
C ALA A 77 1.48 -8.71 14.10
N LYS A 78 1.46 -8.88 12.77
CA LYS A 78 2.65 -8.88 11.93
C LYS A 78 3.36 -7.51 11.96
N PHE A 79 2.63 -6.42 11.72
CA PHE A 79 3.16 -5.06 11.79
C PHE A 79 3.77 -4.75 13.17
N SER A 80 3.12 -5.18 14.25
CA SER A 80 3.65 -4.97 15.61
C SER A 80 4.96 -5.72 15.86
N ARG A 81 5.19 -6.87 15.22
CA ARG A 81 6.44 -7.64 15.33
C ARG A 81 7.54 -7.11 14.42
N GLU A 82 7.18 -6.60 13.26
CA GLU A 82 8.12 -6.07 12.26
C GLU A 82 8.48 -4.58 12.49
N ALA A 83 7.77 -3.90 13.39
CA ALA A 83 8.07 -2.54 13.77
C ALA A 83 9.45 -2.44 14.43
N ILE A 84 10.25 -1.46 13.99
CA ILE A 84 11.50 -1.10 14.64
C ILE A 84 11.17 -0.51 16.02
N GLN A 85 11.46 -1.25 17.08
CA GLN A 85 11.18 -0.85 18.47
C GLN A 85 12.29 0.00 19.07
N ALA A 86 13.53 -0.21 18.62
CA ALA A 86 14.70 0.51 19.08
C ALA A 86 15.78 0.52 17.99
N LEU A 87 16.59 1.57 17.97
CA LEU A 87 17.72 1.71 17.06
C LEU A 87 18.98 2.05 17.86
N LYS A 88 20.09 1.37 17.54
CA LYS A 88 21.40 1.63 18.14
C LYS A 88 22.16 2.61 17.27
N LEU A 89 22.55 3.73 17.86
CA LEU A 89 23.37 4.76 17.20
C LEU A 89 24.85 4.36 17.17
N ASN A 90 25.62 5.05 16.32
CA ASN A 90 27.06 4.83 16.15
C ASN A 90 27.85 5.13 17.42
N ASP A 91 27.36 6.02 18.27
CA ASP A 91 27.93 6.35 19.58
C ASP A 91 27.54 5.35 20.69
N GLY A 92 26.79 4.30 20.34
CA GLY A 92 26.37 3.25 21.26
C GLY A 92 25.07 3.53 22.01
N ARG A 93 24.46 4.71 21.87
CA ARG A 93 23.16 5.03 22.48
C ARG A 93 22.02 4.25 21.82
N MET A 94 21.00 3.92 22.60
CA MET A 94 19.77 3.28 22.12
C MET A 94 18.64 4.30 22.11
N ILE A 95 18.02 4.51 20.95
CA ILE A 95 16.80 5.33 20.82
C ILE A 95 15.60 4.41 20.68
N THR A 96 14.51 4.73 21.38
CA THR A 96 13.25 3.95 21.40
C THR A 96 12.05 4.81 21.06
N GLU A 97 12.20 6.14 21.13
CA GLU A 97 11.14 7.09 20.80
C GLU A 97 10.94 7.12 19.28
N LYS A 98 9.68 7.14 18.84
CA LYS A 98 9.34 6.94 17.43
C LYS A 98 9.79 8.11 16.56
N THR A 99 9.66 9.33 17.05
CA THR A 99 10.10 10.53 16.31
C THR A 99 11.62 10.59 16.18
N GLU A 100 12.35 10.20 17.21
CA GLU A 100 13.82 10.09 17.20
C GLU A 100 14.28 9.02 16.21
N VAL A 101 13.65 7.84 16.20
CA VAL A 101 13.96 6.77 15.24
C VAL A 101 13.71 7.23 13.81
N LEU A 102 12.58 7.90 13.55
CA LEU A 102 12.27 8.42 12.21
C LEU A 102 13.26 9.49 11.77
N GLY A 103 13.62 10.43 12.64
CA GLY A 103 14.61 11.46 12.35
C GLY A 103 15.99 10.86 12.04
N GLN A 104 16.44 9.89 12.85
CA GLN A 104 17.72 9.21 12.61
C GLN A 104 17.73 8.43 11.29
N VAL A 105 16.63 7.75 10.95
CA VAL A 105 16.49 7.03 9.68
C VAL A 105 16.52 8.00 8.50
N GLU A 106 15.81 9.12 8.61
CA GLU A 106 15.82 10.18 7.60
C GLU A 106 17.22 10.74 7.39
N ASP A 107 17.91 11.12 8.47
CA ASP A 107 19.27 11.67 8.41
C ASP A 107 20.27 10.67 7.85
N TYR A 108 20.16 9.39 8.24
CA TYR A 108 21.01 8.32 7.71
C TYR A 108 20.83 8.18 6.20
N TYR A 109 19.59 8.08 5.70
CA TYR A 109 19.36 7.92 4.26
C TYR A 109 19.66 9.20 3.48
N LYS A 110 19.45 10.39 4.06
CA LYS A 110 19.94 11.64 3.48
C LYS A 110 21.45 11.57 3.27
N GLN A 111 22.21 11.19 4.29
CA GLN A 111 23.66 11.05 4.20
C GLN A 111 24.09 9.96 3.20
N LEU A 112 23.42 8.82 3.21
CA LEU A 112 23.71 7.71 2.31
C LEU A 112 23.50 8.08 0.84
N TYR A 113 22.49 8.88 0.54
CA TYR A 113 22.14 9.30 -0.82
C TYR A 113 22.70 10.67 -1.22
N THR A 114 23.24 11.46 -0.29
CA THR A 114 24.14 12.55 -0.64
C THR A 114 25.45 11.93 -1.08
N GLY A 115 25.70 11.92 -2.39
CA GLY A 115 26.86 11.24 -2.96
C GLY A 115 28.16 11.65 -2.27
N GLU A 116 28.82 10.70 -1.64
CA GLU A 116 30.24 10.84 -1.30
C GLU A 116 30.99 11.09 -2.60
N THR A 117 31.73 12.20 -2.68
CA THR A 117 32.64 12.43 -3.79
C THR A 117 33.64 11.29 -3.81
N ALA A 118 33.57 10.46 -4.85
CA ALA A 118 34.48 9.33 -5.02
C ALA A 118 35.92 9.82 -4.89
N THR A 119 36.61 9.36 -3.85
CA THR A 119 38.02 9.67 -3.67
C THR A 119 38.82 8.97 -4.77
N ALA A 120 40.03 9.45 -5.07
CA ALA A 120 40.91 8.79 -6.03
C ALA A 120 41.17 7.31 -5.67
N GLN A 121 41.20 6.99 -4.37
CA GLN A 121 41.35 5.62 -3.85
C GLN A 121 40.10 4.76 -4.12
N THR A 122 38.91 5.34 -3.96
CA THR A 122 37.63 4.66 -4.25
C THR A 122 37.53 4.31 -5.75
N GLU A 123 37.95 5.22 -6.62
CA GLU A 123 37.91 5.00 -8.07
C GLU A 123 38.95 3.97 -8.53
N GLU A 124 40.14 3.96 -7.92
CA GLU A 124 41.16 2.94 -8.17
C GLU A 124 40.67 1.55 -7.73
N ALA A 125 40.07 1.46 -6.54
CA ALA A 125 39.49 0.21 -6.02
C ALA A 125 38.36 -0.31 -6.92
N ARG A 126 37.47 0.59 -7.39
CA ARG A 126 36.41 0.27 -8.34
C ARG A 126 36.97 -0.25 -9.67
N THR A 127 37.96 0.44 -10.22
CA THR A 127 38.61 0.05 -11.49
C THR A 127 39.27 -1.32 -11.36
N LYS A 128 39.95 -1.58 -10.23
CA LYS A 128 40.56 -2.88 -9.93
C LYS A 128 39.51 -3.99 -9.84
N ALA A 129 38.38 -3.75 -9.19
CA ALA A 129 37.27 -4.71 -9.10
C ALA A 129 36.66 -5.00 -10.48
N LEU A 130 36.43 -3.97 -11.30
CA LEU A 130 35.90 -4.13 -12.66
C LEU A 130 36.84 -4.91 -13.58
N ARG A 131 38.17 -4.75 -13.42
CA ARG A 131 39.17 -5.51 -14.19
C ARG A 131 39.17 -7.01 -13.88
N GLN A 132 38.65 -7.42 -12.72
CA GLN A 132 38.53 -8.84 -12.35
C GLN A 132 37.30 -9.50 -12.98
N LEU A 133 36.37 -8.70 -13.53
CA LEU A 133 35.22 -9.23 -14.24
C LEU A 133 35.67 -9.72 -15.62
N THR A 134 35.61 -11.03 -15.83
CA THR A 134 35.74 -11.62 -17.17
C THR A 134 34.49 -11.33 -17.99
N LYS A 135 34.64 -10.89 -19.25
CA LYS A 135 33.51 -10.79 -20.17
C LYS A 135 32.91 -12.18 -20.40
N THR A 136 31.73 -12.42 -19.83
CA THR A 136 31.00 -13.69 -19.95
C THR A 136 30.12 -13.75 -21.20
N ILE A 137 29.87 -12.60 -21.85
CA ILE A 137 28.93 -12.46 -22.97
C ILE A 137 29.70 -12.56 -24.29
N THR A 138 29.20 -13.38 -25.23
CA THR A 138 29.78 -13.47 -26.56
C THR A 138 29.43 -12.24 -27.41
N PRO A 139 30.23 -11.90 -28.45
CA PRO A 139 29.92 -10.76 -29.33
C PRO A 139 28.52 -10.83 -29.96
N GLN A 140 28.03 -12.05 -30.22
CA GLN A 140 26.70 -12.29 -30.77
C GLN A 140 25.59 -11.95 -29.75
N GLN A 141 25.77 -12.34 -28.49
CA GLN A 141 24.81 -12.02 -27.42
C GLN A 141 24.80 -10.51 -27.11
N ASP A 142 25.96 -9.86 -27.15
CA ASP A 142 26.09 -8.41 -26.96
C ASP A 142 25.29 -7.65 -28.03
N GLN A 143 25.37 -8.11 -29.29
CA GLN A 143 24.61 -7.55 -30.40
C GLN A 143 23.10 -7.74 -30.27
N VAL A 144 22.64 -8.81 -29.61
CA VAL A 144 21.21 -9.04 -29.33
C VAL A 144 20.74 -8.14 -28.19
N VAL A 145 21.50 -8.04 -27.09
CA VAL A 145 21.14 -7.19 -25.93
C VAL A 145 21.18 -5.70 -26.26
N ALA A 146 22.05 -5.29 -27.19
CA ALA A 146 22.15 -3.90 -27.64
C ALA A 146 20.97 -3.44 -28.54
N GLN A 147 20.11 -4.35 -29.00
CA GLN A 147 18.95 -4.01 -29.82
C GLN A 147 17.81 -3.47 -28.96
N LYS A 148 17.00 -2.57 -29.52
CA LYS A 148 15.77 -2.11 -28.86
C LYS A 148 14.77 -3.26 -28.80
N PRO A 149 14.06 -3.46 -27.67
CA PRO A 149 13.03 -4.48 -27.58
C PRO A 149 11.90 -4.20 -28.58
N THR A 150 11.37 -5.26 -29.17
CA THR A 150 10.23 -5.19 -30.10
C THR A 150 8.90 -5.16 -29.34
N GLY A 151 7.86 -4.56 -29.93
CA GLY A 151 6.54 -4.51 -29.31
C GLY A 151 5.94 -5.91 -29.03
N GLU A 152 6.26 -6.90 -29.87
CA GLU A 152 5.84 -8.28 -29.65
C GLU A 152 6.51 -8.93 -28.43
N GLU A 153 7.79 -8.65 -28.20
CA GLU A 153 8.52 -9.13 -27.02
C GLU A 153 7.94 -8.51 -25.74
N VAL A 154 7.71 -7.20 -25.75
CA VAL A 154 7.09 -6.49 -24.62
C VAL A 154 5.71 -7.08 -24.32
N LYS A 155 4.87 -7.25 -25.34
CA LYS A 155 3.53 -7.83 -25.18
C LYS A 155 3.57 -9.26 -24.62
N LYS A 156 4.49 -10.10 -25.09
CA LYS A 156 4.69 -11.46 -24.56
C LYS A 156 5.11 -11.43 -23.09
N ILE A 157 6.01 -10.50 -22.71
CA ILE A 157 6.45 -10.36 -21.31
C ILE A 157 5.28 -9.91 -20.44
N VAL A 158 4.54 -8.88 -20.82
CA VAL A 158 3.38 -8.36 -20.09
C VAL A 158 2.35 -9.46 -19.81
N GLN A 159 2.13 -10.36 -20.76
CA GLN A 159 1.22 -11.51 -20.59
C GLN A 159 1.73 -12.57 -19.60
N VAL A 160 3.05 -12.69 -19.41
CA VAL A 160 3.69 -13.68 -18.53
C VAL A 160 4.00 -13.10 -17.15
N LEU A 161 3.95 -11.78 -16.98
CA LEU A 161 4.16 -11.13 -15.70
C LEU A 161 3.15 -11.63 -14.66
N LYS A 162 3.63 -11.83 -13.43
CA LYS A 162 2.80 -12.31 -12.34
C LYS A 162 1.81 -11.23 -11.94
N THR A 163 0.52 -11.54 -12.02
CA THR A 163 -0.56 -10.72 -11.49
C THR A 163 -0.60 -10.79 -9.96
N ASP A 164 -1.30 -9.85 -9.36
CA ASP A 164 -1.42 -9.65 -7.91
C ASP A 164 -0.08 -9.47 -7.19
N LYS A 165 0.85 -8.77 -7.86
CA LYS A 165 2.07 -8.23 -7.24
C LYS A 165 1.85 -6.81 -6.77
N SER A 166 2.54 -6.47 -5.68
CA SER A 166 2.47 -5.11 -5.14
C SER A 166 3.02 -4.13 -6.17
N PRO A 167 2.41 -2.95 -6.32
CA PRO A 167 2.89 -1.94 -7.25
C PRO A 167 4.32 -1.53 -6.93
N GLY A 168 5.04 -1.07 -7.95
CA GLY A 168 6.38 -0.50 -7.80
C GLY A 168 6.35 0.86 -7.11
N LEU A 169 7.48 1.55 -7.12
CA LEU A 169 7.60 2.95 -6.67
C LEU A 169 6.71 3.90 -7.51
N ASP A 170 6.38 3.50 -8.73
CA ASP A 170 5.48 4.17 -9.66
C ASP A 170 3.99 4.02 -9.31
N GLY A 171 3.63 3.12 -8.39
CA GLY A 171 2.24 2.88 -7.99
C GLY A 171 1.42 2.09 -9.01
N VAL A 172 2.02 1.61 -10.10
CA VAL A 172 1.31 0.90 -11.18
C VAL A 172 1.45 -0.60 -10.98
N THR A 173 0.34 -1.35 -11.15
CA THR A 173 0.37 -2.82 -11.19
C THR A 173 0.19 -3.30 -12.62
N VAL A 174 0.67 -4.52 -12.90
CA VAL A 174 0.55 -5.18 -14.23
C VAL A 174 -0.91 -5.22 -14.71
N GLU A 175 -1.88 -5.31 -13.80
CA GLU A 175 -3.31 -5.30 -14.16
C GLU A 175 -3.81 -3.94 -14.66
N LEU A 176 -3.10 -2.85 -14.36
CA LEU A 176 -3.42 -1.51 -14.85
C LEU A 176 -2.81 -1.29 -16.23
N GLU A 177 -1.56 -1.69 -16.44
CA GLU A 177 -0.87 -1.60 -17.74
C GLU A 177 -1.60 -2.41 -18.83
N THR A 178 -2.02 -3.62 -18.48
CA THR A 178 -2.82 -4.50 -19.38
C THR A 178 -4.21 -3.95 -19.70
N LYS A 179 -4.78 -3.09 -18.84
CA LYS A 179 -6.07 -2.42 -19.07
C LYS A 179 -5.93 -1.13 -19.87
N GLU A 180 -4.82 -0.40 -19.72
CA GLU A 180 -4.56 0.82 -20.50
C GLU A 180 -4.43 0.52 -22.00
N GLU A 181 -3.86 -0.62 -22.39
CA GLU A 181 -3.83 -1.05 -23.81
C GLU A 181 -5.23 -1.31 -24.41
N SER A 182 -6.28 -1.43 -23.59
CA SER A 182 -7.67 -1.60 -24.05
C SER A 182 -8.45 -0.29 -24.20
N LYS A 183 -7.85 0.85 -23.85
CA LYS A 183 -8.50 2.17 -23.89
C LYS A 183 -7.55 3.26 -24.40
N ASP A 184 -7.41 3.33 -25.72
CA ASP A 184 -7.50 4.65 -26.35
C ASP A 184 -8.82 5.31 -25.87
N TYR A 185 -8.76 6.60 -25.49
CA TYR A 185 -9.80 7.44 -24.85
C TYR A 185 -9.88 7.42 -23.31
N ALA A 186 -9.20 8.36 -22.65
CA ALA A 186 -9.79 9.62 -22.18
C ALA A 186 -9.04 10.18 -20.95
N SER A 187 -8.31 11.29 -21.15
CA SER A 187 -8.04 12.34 -20.16
C SER A 187 -7.65 11.88 -18.75
N THR A 188 -6.40 11.46 -18.54
CA THR A 188 -5.89 11.19 -17.18
C THR A 188 -5.38 12.49 -16.55
N LYS A 189 -6.25 13.13 -15.75
CA LYS A 189 -5.81 14.10 -14.74
C LYS A 189 -5.34 13.36 -13.49
N GLU A 190 -4.07 13.60 -13.17
CA GLU A 190 -3.45 13.82 -11.86
C GLU A 190 -3.77 12.89 -10.67
N THR A 191 -2.75 12.09 -10.32
CA THR A 191 -2.03 12.14 -9.03
C THR A 191 -2.85 12.32 -7.75
N THR A 192 -3.21 11.22 -7.07
CA THR A 192 -3.25 11.22 -5.59
C THR A 192 -3.15 9.81 -5.00
N TYR A 193 -1.93 9.33 -4.71
CA TYR A 193 -1.72 8.16 -3.83
C TYR A 193 -0.44 8.32 -3.00
N PHE A 194 -0.27 9.44 -2.29
CA PHE A 194 0.89 9.58 -1.38
C PHE A 194 0.61 10.13 0.02
N THR A 195 -0.62 10.45 0.41
CA THR A 195 -0.85 11.03 1.76
C THR A 195 -2.07 10.43 2.43
N ASN A 196 -1.97 9.19 2.89
CA ASN A 196 -2.81 8.70 3.99
C ASN A 196 -2.03 7.69 4.84
N PHE A 197 -0.85 8.12 5.27
CA PHE A 197 -0.28 7.66 6.54
C PHE A 197 -0.96 8.46 7.66
N LEU A 198 -2.19 8.10 8.03
CA LEU A 198 -2.75 8.52 9.32
C LEU A 198 -2.63 7.36 10.32
N PRO A 199 -2.03 7.57 11.50
CA PRO A 199 -2.06 6.57 12.56
C PRO A 199 -3.51 6.44 13.05
N MET A 200 -4.03 5.20 13.06
CA MET A 200 -5.26 4.88 13.77
C MET A 200 -5.17 5.38 15.21
N THR A 201 -5.92 6.43 15.54
CA THR A 201 -6.18 6.80 16.93
C THR A 201 -7.13 5.76 17.52
N PRO A 202 -6.81 5.16 18.68
CA PRO A 202 -7.76 4.30 19.36
C PRO A 202 -8.82 5.16 20.04
N ALA A 203 -10.06 5.11 19.54
CA ALA A 203 -11.20 5.70 20.22
C ALA A 203 -11.35 5.09 21.63
N PHE A 204 -11.47 5.99 22.59
CA PHE A 204 -11.76 5.79 24.01
C PHE A 204 -12.72 4.63 24.28
N PHE A 205 -12.24 3.61 24.99
CA PHE A 205 -13.07 2.69 25.74
C PHE A 205 -13.30 3.31 27.12
N SER A 206 -14.37 4.09 27.30
CA SER A 206 -14.79 4.53 28.65
C SER A 206 -15.59 3.41 29.28
N SER A 207 -14.93 2.67 30.17
CA SER A 207 -15.54 1.69 31.06
C SER A 207 -16.46 2.39 32.08
N SER A 208 -17.74 2.03 32.03
CA SER A 208 -18.67 2.11 33.15
C SER A 208 -18.02 1.46 34.39
N THR A 209 -17.72 2.27 35.41
CA THR A 209 -17.38 1.78 36.75
C THR A 209 -18.42 2.33 37.73
N GLY A 210 -19.34 1.45 38.13
CA GLY A 210 -20.23 1.68 39.26
C GLY A 210 -19.43 1.67 40.56
N LYS A 211 -19.54 2.75 41.35
CA LYS A 211 -19.09 2.79 42.74
C LYS A 211 -20.06 2.00 43.62
N PRO A 212 -19.61 1.08 44.49
CA PRO A 212 -20.37 0.70 45.67
C PRO A 212 -20.15 1.72 46.80
N SER A 213 -21.26 2.20 47.38
CA SER A 213 -21.34 3.10 48.53
C SER A 213 -21.22 2.34 49.86
N ASN A 214 -20.63 3.02 50.83
CA ASN A 214 -20.30 2.66 52.21
C ASN A 214 -21.31 1.79 52.99
N ARG A 215 -20.76 0.87 53.80
CA ARG A 215 -21.30 0.45 55.10
C ARG A 215 -20.40 1.04 56.20
N GLN A 216 -21.00 1.85 57.07
CA GLN A 216 -20.70 1.82 58.50
C GLN A 216 -21.77 0.95 59.17
#